data_AF-A0A560HHB6-F1
#
_entry.id   AF-A0A560HHB6-F1
#
_cell.length_a   1.000
_cell.length_b   1.000
_cell.length_c   1.000
_cell.angle_alpha   90.00
_cell.angle_beta   90.00
_cell.angle_gamma   90.00
#
_symmetry.space_group_name_H-M   'P 1'
#
loop_
_entity.id
_entity.type
_entity.pdbx_description
1 polymer ?
#
loop_
_entity_poly.entity_id
_entity_poly.type
_entity_poly.pdbx_seq_one_letter_code
_entity_poly.pdbx_strand_id
1 'polypeptide(L)'
;MFWQDGSLQPLCIHSLTQWMRNMETVEEFAPKLETPDGATIAFFVACSRRMMGWQVKTLAHQAGVSVSSIERIERGVTVSPEVLDRVAAALKQKPGAFTQPRVRLSKEEALKHLEAQAAPWLESVELKVAPLRKAAQLRRMAEQLLLLVDGSGLGEDFGERIDGVKEWFELLQHCINGPVTDLSEMKGRKRSLYGRILSTVTGIERDAHAVALAGTYVAEGLYNDGARLTVPVAVLSFRPLSGDPGARKRTHLYAPRQIEINKILAAWLAEDG
;
A
#
# COMPACT_ATOMS: atom_id res chain seq x y z
N MET A 1 -17.77 -11.15 5.22
CA MET A 1 -17.92 -11.97 6.44
C MET A 1 -16.63 -11.82 7.23
N PHE A 2 -16.64 -11.05 8.32
CA PHE A 2 -15.46 -10.79 9.15
C PHE A 2 -15.32 -11.91 10.18
N TRP A 3 -14.10 -12.35 10.41
CA TRP A 3 -13.78 -13.50 11.23
C TRP A 3 -12.71 -13.12 12.26
N GLN A 4 -12.78 -13.76 13.44
CA GLN A 4 -12.03 -13.43 14.66
C GLN A 4 -10.48 -13.43 14.54
N ASP A 5 -9.91 -13.88 13.42
CA ASP A 5 -8.46 -13.93 13.19
C ASP A 5 -7.88 -12.66 12.56
N GLY A 6 -8.69 -11.65 12.26
CA GLY A 6 -8.20 -10.34 11.78
C GLY A 6 -7.58 -10.35 10.38
N SER A 7 -7.78 -11.41 9.59
CA SER A 7 -7.33 -11.44 8.19
C SER A 7 -8.44 -11.04 7.22
N LEU A 8 -8.58 -9.72 6.98
CA LEU A 8 -9.27 -9.14 5.83
C LEU A 8 -8.65 -7.76 5.49
N GLN A 9 -8.13 -7.60 4.28
CA GLN A 9 -7.72 -6.32 3.66
C GLN A 9 -8.78 -5.89 2.62
N PRO A 10 -8.84 -4.59 2.23
CA PRO A 10 -10.02 -3.73 2.43
C PRO A 10 -11.12 -3.91 1.36
N LEU A 11 -12.34 -4.23 1.79
CA LEU A 11 -13.50 -4.17 0.90
C LEU A 11 -13.65 -2.75 0.30
N CYS A 12 -13.81 -2.68 -1.03
CA CYS A 12 -14.20 -1.46 -1.72
C CYS A 12 -15.54 -0.95 -1.15
N ILE A 13 -15.60 0.32 -0.74
CA ILE A 13 -16.77 0.98 -0.12
C ILE A 13 -18.05 0.78 -0.95
N HIS A 14 -17.95 0.67 -2.28
CA HIS A 14 -19.09 0.45 -3.17
C HIS A 14 -19.65 -0.99 -3.13
N SER A 15 -18.83 -1.97 -2.76
CA SER A 15 -19.27 -3.36 -2.53
C SER A 15 -19.87 -3.58 -1.14
N LEU A 16 -19.51 -2.71 -0.19
CA LEU A 16 -20.00 -2.69 1.19
C LEU A 16 -21.48 -2.25 1.27
N THR A 17 -21.89 -1.23 0.53
CA THR A 17 -23.29 -0.75 0.50
C THR A 17 -24.26 -1.75 -0.12
N GLN A 18 -23.82 -2.53 -1.12
CA GLN A 18 -24.63 -3.59 -1.73
C GLN A 18 -24.73 -4.83 -0.81
N TRP A 19 -23.69 -5.09 0.00
CA TRP A 19 -23.69 -6.13 1.02
C TRP A 19 -24.55 -5.75 2.25
N MET A 20 -24.48 -4.49 2.69
CA MET A 20 -25.27 -3.97 3.81
C MET A 20 -26.79 -3.98 3.55
N ARG A 21 -27.22 -3.84 2.29
CA ARG A 21 -28.64 -3.94 1.90
C ARG A 21 -29.22 -5.36 2.02
N ASN A 22 -28.39 -6.39 2.13
CA ASN A 22 -28.84 -7.79 2.19
C ASN A 22 -28.85 -8.37 3.63
N MET A 23 -28.62 -7.57 4.68
CA MET A 23 -28.55 -8.04 6.09
C MET A 23 -29.84 -7.77 6.92
N GLU A 24 -31.02 -7.84 6.31
CA GLU A 24 -32.29 -7.42 6.96
C GLU A 24 -33.00 -8.48 7.83
N THR A 25 -32.48 -9.70 7.98
CA THR A 25 -33.14 -10.72 8.81
C THR A 25 -32.29 -11.13 10.01
N VAL A 26 -32.74 -10.72 11.20
CA VAL A 26 -32.17 -11.11 12.50
C VAL A 26 -32.87 -12.39 12.96
N GLU A 27 -32.25 -13.55 12.70
CA GLU A 27 -32.48 -14.73 13.53
C GLU A 27 -31.40 -14.75 14.61
N GLU A 28 -31.81 -15.05 15.84
CA GLU A 28 -30.98 -15.14 17.03
C GLU A 28 -30.00 -16.33 16.86
N PHE A 29 -28.79 -16.03 16.37
CA PHE A 29 -27.80 -17.05 16.02
C PHE A 29 -27.10 -17.59 17.28
N ALA A 30 -27.38 -18.83 17.64
CA ALA A 30 -26.52 -19.58 18.58
C ALA A 30 -25.09 -19.67 18.01
N PRO A 31 -24.02 -19.52 18.83
CA PRO A 31 -22.65 -19.54 18.35
C PRO A 31 -22.28 -20.94 17.87
N LYS A 32 -22.44 -21.18 16.57
CA LYS A 32 -22.05 -22.41 15.90
C LYS A 32 -20.69 -22.22 15.26
N LEU A 33 -19.79 -23.18 15.50
CA LEU A 33 -18.54 -23.27 14.76
C LEU A 33 -18.87 -23.68 13.32
N GLU A 34 -18.60 -22.79 12.38
CA GLU A 34 -18.84 -23.02 10.96
C GLU A 34 -17.58 -22.74 10.17
N THR A 35 -17.28 -23.58 9.20
CA THR A 35 -16.27 -23.25 8.19
C THR A 35 -16.86 -22.23 7.21
N PRO A 36 -16.04 -21.33 6.65
CA PRO A 36 -16.49 -20.42 5.61
C PRO A 36 -17.09 -21.18 4.44
N ASP A 37 -18.30 -20.80 4.02
CA ASP A 37 -18.93 -21.44 2.88
C ASP A 37 -18.22 -21.08 1.56
N GLY A 38 -18.43 -21.90 0.54
CA GLY A 38 -17.80 -21.73 -0.77
C GLY A 38 -18.14 -20.39 -1.44
N ALA A 39 -19.34 -19.84 -1.24
CA ALA A 39 -19.74 -18.57 -1.83
C ALA A 39 -19.02 -17.38 -1.16
N THR A 40 -18.84 -17.43 0.16
CA THR A 40 -18.06 -16.46 0.93
C THR A 40 -16.60 -16.47 0.49
N ILE A 41 -16.00 -17.65 0.33
CA ILE A 41 -14.62 -17.79 -0.18
C ILE A 41 -14.53 -17.26 -1.62
N ALA A 42 -15.47 -17.65 -2.49
CA ALA A 42 -15.52 -17.21 -3.87
C ALA A 42 -15.55 -15.69 -4.01
N PHE A 43 -16.45 -15.04 -3.27
CA PHE A 43 -16.58 -13.59 -3.24
C PHE A 43 -15.29 -12.93 -2.76
N PHE A 44 -14.73 -13.40 -1.64
CA PHE A 44 -13.50 -12.84 -1.09
C PHE A 44 -12.31 -12.95 -2.06
N VAL A 45 -12.10 -14.13 -2.66
CA VAL A 45 -11.01 -14.37 -3.61
C VAL A 45 -11.17 -13.48 -4.84
N ALA A 46 -12.37 -13.41 -5.42
CA ALA A 46 -12.64 -12.57 -6.59
C ALA A 46 -12.45 -11.08 -6.29
N CYS A 47 -12.96 -10.59 -5.15
CA CYS A 47 -12.79 -9.21 -4.72
C CYS A 47 -11.33 -8.84 -4.48
N SER A 48 -10.62 -9.64 -3.69
CA SER A 48 -9.20 -9.42 -3.36
C SER A 48 -8.34 -9.37 -4.62
N ARG A 49 -8.55 -10.32 -5.54
CA ARG A 49 -7.83 -10.37 -6.81
C ARG A 49 -8.09 -9.10 -7.65
N ARG A 50 -9.34 -8.65 -7.75
CA ARG A 50 -9.70 -7.44 -8.52
C ARG A 50 -9.09 -6.18 -7.92
N MET A 51 -9.13 -6.05 -6.60
CA MET A 51 -8.52 -4.91 -5.90
C MET A 51 -7.01 -4.84 -6.12
N MET A 52 -6.33 -5.99 -6.14
CA MET A 52 -4.91 -6.08 -6.46
C MET A 52 -4.61 -5.89 -7.96
N GLY A 53 -5.64 -5.80 -8.81
CA GLY A 53 -5.50 -5.71 -10.26
C GLY A 53 -4.97 -7.00 -10.90
N TRP A 54 -5.12 -8.14 -10.22
CA TRP A 54 -4.58 -9.43 -10.66
C TRP A 54 -5.55 -10.11 -11.64
N GLN A 55 -4.98 -10.78 -12.64
CA GLN A 55 -5.72 -11.72 -13.48
C GLN A 55 -5.80 -13.09 -12.80
N VAL A 56 -6.76 -13.93 -13.20
CA VAL A 56 -6.90 -15.30 -12.66
C VAL A 56 -5.59 -16.07 -12.77
N LYS A 57 -4.92 -16.00 -13.93
CA LYS A 57 -3.60 -16.61 -14.13
C LYS A 57 -2.50 -16.09 -13.20
N THR A 58 -2.58 -14.81 -12.79
CA THR A 58 -1.62 -14.21 -11.88
C THR A 58 -1.79 -14.81 -10.48
N LEU A 59 -3.02 -14.90 -9.98
CA LEU A 59 -3.29 -15.54 -8.69
C LEU A 59 -2.91 -17.02 -8.71
N ALA A 60 -3.23 -17.74 -9.79
CA ALA A 60 -2.85 -19.14 -9.95
C ALA A 60 -1.33 -19.34 -9.86
N HIS A 61 -0.56 -18.50 -10.56
CA HIS A 61 0.90 -18.51 -10.49
C HIS A 61 1.41 -18.21 -9.08
N GLN A 62 0.90 -17.15 -8.44
CA GLN A 62 1.31 -16.76 -7.08
C GLN A 62 1.01 -17.83 -6.02
N ALA A 63 -0.11 -18.53 -6.17
CA ALA A 63 -0.50 -19.62 -5.27
C ALA A 63 0.12 -20.98 -5.64
N GLY A 64 0.83 -21.09 -6.78
CA GLY A 64 1.36 -22.36 -7.27
C GLY A 64 0.27 -23.41 -7.56
N VAL A 65 -0.88 -22.98 -8.10
CA VAL A 65 -2.03 -23.84 -8.43
C VAL A 65 -2.45 -23.66 -9.89
N SER A 66 -3.31 -24.53 -10.41
CA SER A 66 -3.85 -24.40 -11.77
C SER A 66 -4.85 -23.23 -11.87
N VAL A 67 -4.94 -22.65 -13.07
CA VAL A 67 -5.98 -21.64 -13.40
C VAL A 67 -7.39 -22.21 -13.15
N SER A 68 -7.61 -23.48 -13.51
CA SER A 68 -8.88 -24.16 -13.30
C SER A 68 -9.29 -24.27 -11.83
N SER A 69 -8.33 -24.41 -10.91
CA SER A 69 -8.61 -24.39 -9.47
C SER A 69 -9.11 -23.03 -9.01
N ILE A 70 -8.50 -21.94 -9.48
CA ILE A 70 -8.98 -20.59 -9.15
C ILE A 70 -10.38 -20.34 -9.71
N GLU A 71 -10.65 -20.73 -10.96
CA GLU A 71 -11.97 -20.59 -11.57
C GLU A 71 -13.05 -21.43 -10.87
N ARG A 72 -12.69 -22.58 -10.30
CA ARG A 72 -13.59 -23.37 -9.45
C ARG A 72 -13.89 -22.65 -8.15
N ILE A 73 -12.85 -22.13 -7.48
CA ILE A 73 -13.00 -21.36 -6.23
C ILE A 73 -13.89 -20.13 -6.46
N GLU A 74 -13.65 -19.33 -7.51
CA GLU A 74 -14.45 -18.13 -7.80
C GLU A 74 -15.92 -18.44 -8.18
N ARG A 75 -16.23 -19.70 -8.52
CA ARG A 75 -17.61 -20.19 -8.73
C ARG A 75 -18.23 -20.82 -7.48
N GLY A 76 -17.52 -20.84 -6.36
CA GLY A 76 -17.96 -21.50 -5.12
C GLY A 76 -17.94 -23.03 -5.19
N VAL A 77 -17.26 -23.61 -6.19
CA VAL A 77 -17.12 -25.06 -6.33
C VAL A 77 -16.05 -25.57 -5.36
N THR A 78 -16.35 -26.65 -4.65
CA THR A 78 -15.43 -27.28 -3.70
C THR A 78 -14.10 -27.65 -4.36
N VAL A 79 -13.02 -27.34 -3.66
CA VAL A 79 -11.64 -27.73 -3.97
C VAL A 79 -10.98 -28.26 -2.69
N SER A 80 -9.80 -28.85 -2.80
CA SER A 80 -9.13 -29.42 -1.63
C SER A 80 -8.68 -28.31 -0.63
N PRO A 81 -8.66 -28.60 0.69
CA PRO A 81 -8.19 -27.65 1.69
C PRO A 81 -6.78 -27.12 1.42
N GLU A 82 -5.87 -27.95 0.92
CA GLU A 82 -4.48 -27.57 0.62
C GLU A 82 -4.40 -26.55 -0.54
N VAL A 83 -5.36 -26.59 -1.47
CA VAL A 83 -5.48 -25.58 -2.52
C VAL A 83 -5.98 -24.27 -1.92
N LEU A 84 -6.99 -24.33 -1.03
CA LEU A 84 -7.51 -23.14 -0.35
C LEU A 84 -6.44 -22.45 0.49
N ASP A 85 -5.64 -23.20 1.26
CA ASP A 85 -4.59 -22.63 2.10
C ASP A 85 -3.48 -21.98 1.27
N ARG A 86 -3.10 -22.57 0.12
CA ARG A 86 -2.15 -21.94 -0.81
C ARG A 86 -2.69 -20.64 -1.41
N VAL A 87 -3.98 -20.60 -1.76
CA VAL A 87 -4.63 -19.37 -2.24
C VAL A 87 -4.74 -18.33 -1.14
N ALA A 88 -5.08 -18.74 0.09
CA ALA A 88 -5.10 -17.86 1.26
C ALA A 88 -3.73 -17.22 1.50
N ALA A 89 -2.66 -18.02 1.49
CA ALA A 89 -1.29 -17.54 1.63
C ALA A 89 -0.88 -16.56 0.52
N ALA A 90 -1.22 -16.85 -0.74
CA ALA A 90 -0.95 -15.94 -1.86
C ALA A 90 -1.69 -14.60 -1.73
N LEU A 91 -2.87 -14.60 -1.09
CA LEU A 91 -3.64 -13.41 -0.75
C LEU A 91 -3.22 -12.78 0.61
N LYS A 92 -2.09 -13.23 1.18
CA LYS A 92 -1.54 -12.77 2.47
C LYS A 92 -2.50 -12.95 3.65
N GLN A 93 -3.36 -13.96 3.57
CA GLN A 93 -4.23 -14.34 4.67
C GLN A 93 -3.51 -15.31 5.62
N LYS A 94 -4.02 -15.43 6.84
CA LYS A 94 -3.46 -16.35 7.83
C LYS A 94 -3.68 -17.80 7.42
N PRO A 95 -2.80 -18.74 7.82
CA PRO A 95 -3.04 -20.17 7.65
C PRO A 95 -4.40 -20.56 8.23
N GLY A 96 -5.19 -21.33 7.49
CA GLY A 96 -6.52 -21.73 7.95
C GLY A 96 -7.63 -20.73 7.65
N ALA A 97 -7.33 -19.57 7.03
CA ALA A 97 -8.32 -18.52 6.78
C ALA A 97 -9.52 -18.95 5.92
N PHE A 98 -9.45 -20.06 5.19
CA PHE A 98 -10.59 -20.61 4.43
C PHE A 98 -11.06 -21.99 4.92
N THR A 99 -10.34 -22.61 5.86
CA THR A 99 -10.51 -24.03 6.20
C THR A 99 -10.83 -24.25 7.68
N GLN A 100 -10.41 -23.34 8.57
CA GLN A 100 -10.68 -23.47 10.00
C GLN A 100 -12.15 -23.14 10.34
N PRO A 101 -12.82 -23.95 11.18
CA PRO A 101 -14.12 -23.62 11.75
C PRO A 101 -14.02 -22.43 12.69
N ARG A 102 -14.99 -21.51 12.61
CA ARG A 102 -15.01 -20.28 13.40
C ARG A 102 -16.42 -19.81 13.67
N VAL A 103 -16.57 -19.04 14.74
CA VAL A 103 -17.87 -18.47 15.13
C VAL A 103 -18.11 -17.20 14.32
N ARG A 104 -19.31 -17.09 13.74
CA ARG A 104 -19.71 -15.85 13.07
C ARG A 104 -19.84 -14.75 14.12
N LEU A 105 -19.21 -13.61 13.85
CA LEU A 105 -19.38 -12.42 14.69
C LEU A 105 -20.85 -11.98 14.66
N SER A 106 -21.35 -11.52 15.80
CA SER A 106 -22.61 -10.77 15.84
C SER A 106 -22.48 -9.50 14.98
N LYS A 107 -23.61 -8.87 14.63
CA LYS A 107 -23.61 -7.64 13.81
C LYS A 107 -22.80 -6.51 14.46
N GLU A 108 -22.94 -6.35 15.78
CA GLU A 108 -22.21 -5.32 16.54
C GLU A 108 -20.70 -5.59 16.58
N GLU A 109 -20.30 -6.84 16.82
CA GLU A 109 -18.89 -7.23 16.83
C GLU A 109 -18.28 -7.12 15.42
N ALA A 110 -19.01 -7.51 14.39
CA ALA A 110 -18.59 -7.37 13.01
C ALA A 110 -18.39 -5.89 12.62
N LEU A 111 -19.26 -5.00 13.10
CA LEU A 111 -19.12 -3.55 12.88
C LEU A 111 -17.89 -3.01 13.60
N LYS A 112 -17.71 -3.32 14.89
CA LYS A 112 -16.51 -2.92 15.65
C LYS A 112 -15.23 -3.44 15.01
N HIS A 113 -15.24 -4.69 14.54
CA HIS A 113 -14.09 -5.28 13.88
C HIS A 113 -13.79 -4.59 12.54
N LEU A 114 -14.83 -4.25 11.78
CA LEU A 114 -14.70 -3.48 10.54
C LEU A 114 -14.16 -2.07 10.82
N GLU A 115 -14.70 -1.37 11.81
CA GLU A 115 -14.22 -0.04 12.21
C GLU A 115 -12.74 -0.07 12.60
N ALA A 116 -12.32 -1.05 13.39
CA ALA A 116 -10.90 -1.21 13.76
C ALA A 116 -10.00 -1.48 12.54
N GLN A 117 -10.47 -2.29 11.57
CA GLN A 117 -9.72 -2.57 10.34
C GLN A 117 -9.75 -1.40 9.35
N ALA A 118 -10.81 -0.60 9.35
CA ALA A 118 -11.00 0.56 8.49
C ALA A 118 -10.31 1.82 9.04
N ALA A 119 -10.09 1.91 10.35
CA ALA A 119 -9.51 3.08 11.01
C ALA A 119 -8.20 3.56 10.35
N PRO A 120 -7.21 2.69 10.02
CA PRO A 120 -6.02 3.13 9.30
C PRO A 120 -6.30 3.76 7.93
N TRP A 121 -7.37 3.33 7.25
CA TRP A 121 -7.78 3.84 5.95
C TRP A 121 -8.54 5.16 6.06
N LEU A 122 -9.35 5.33 7.12
CA LEU A 122 -10.03 6.59 7.41
C LEU A 122 -9.03 7.72 7.72
N GLU A 123 -7.90 7.35 8.32
CA GLU A 123 -6.76 8.25 8.58
C GLU A 123 -5.77 8.33 7.40
N SER A 124 -6.16 7.88 6.20
CA SER A 124 -5.33 7.94 5.00
C SER A 124 -5.92 8.88 3.95
N VAL A 125 -5.04 9.47 3.15
CA VAL A 125 -5.39 10.32 2.02
C VAL A 125 -5.00 9.60 0.73
N GLU A 126 -5.93 9.57 -0.23
CA GLU A 126 -5.65 9.08 -1.57
C GLU A 126 -4.73 10.06 -2.29
N LEU A 127 -3.62 9.54 -2.83
CA LEU A 127 -2.64 10.31 -3.58
C LEU A 127 -2.47 9.74 -4.99
N LYS A 128 -2.46 10.62 -5.98
CA LYS A 128 -2.21 10.23 -7.37
C LYS A 128 -0.74 9.96 -7.58
N VAL A 129 -0.42 8.81 -8.18
CA VAL A 129 0.95 8.38 -8.47
C VAL A 129 1.16 8.06 -9.94
N ALA A 130 2.42 8.11 -10.34
CA ALA A 130 2.90 7.56 -11.61
C ALA A 130 4.34 7.04 -11.44
N PRO A 131 4.80 6.12 -12.30
CA PRO A 131 6.20 5.73 -12.33
C PRO A 131 7.12 6.94 -12.45
N LEU A 132 8.18 7.00 -11.64
CA LEU A 132 9.13 8.10 -11.64
C LEU A 132 10.05 8.01 -12.86
N ARG A 133 9.78 8.81 -13.90
CA ARG A 133 10.50 8.74 -15.19
C ARG A 133 10.95 10.10 -15.73
N LYS A 134 10.35 11.20 -15.25
CA LYS A 134 10.50 12.53 -15.84
C LYS A 134 11.12 13.50 -14.84
N ALA A 135 12.02 14.36 -15.32
CA ALA A 135 12.59 15.45 -14.51
C ALA A 135 11.51 16.41 -13.95
N ALA A 136 10.39 16.59 -14.66
CA ALA A 136 9.27 17.38 -14.17
C ALA A 136 8.63 16.79 -12.89
N GLN A 137 8.64 15.46 -12.72
CA GLN A 137 8.17 14.82 -11.50
C GLN A 137 9.15 15.12 -10.35
N LEU A 138 10.46 14.97 -10.59
CA LEU A 138 11.49 15.29 -9.61
C LEU A 138 11.42 16.75 -9.14
N ARG A 139 11.27 17.68 -10.08
CA ARG A 139 11.12 19.11 -9.75
C ARG A 139 9.92 19.34 -8.83
N ARG A 140 8.75 18.79 -9.18
CA ARG A 140 7.54 18.93 -8.37
C ARG A 140 7.71 18.33 -6.98
N MET A 141 8.36 17.17 -6.87
CA MET A 141 8.65 16.53 -5.58
C MET A 141 9.63 17.36 -4.74
N ALA A 142 10.65 17.95 -5.37
CA ALA A 142 11.64 18.76 -4.67
C ALA A 142 11.14 20.16 -4.28
N GLU A 143 9.99 20.60 -4.81
CA GLU A 143 9.27 21.80 -4.32
C GLU A 143 8.46 21.50 -3.04
N GLN A 144 8.36 20.24 -2.61
CA GLN A 144 7.64 19.86 -1.39
C GLN A 144 8.54 20.02 -0.15
N LEU A 145 7.90 20.22 1.01
CA LEU A 145 8.60 20.40 2.29
C LEU A 145 9.22 19.10 2.79
N LEU A 146 8.55 17.97 2.56
CA LEU A 146 8.95 16.68 3.08
C LEU A 146 8.99 15.62 1.99
N LEU A 147 9.93 14.67 2.10
CA LEU A 147 10.02 13.49 1.25
C LEU A 147 9.83 12.22 2.08
N LEU A 148 8.82 11.42 1.74
CA LEU A 148 8.64 10.07 2.25
C LEU A 148 9.15 9.06 1.22
N VAL A 149 10.13 8.24 1.60
CA VAL A 149 10.62 7.14 0.78
C VAL A 149 10.24 5.80 1.42
N ASP A 150 9.35 5.07 0.76
CA ASP A 150 8.93 3.72 1.17
C ASP A 150 9.65 2.68 0.31
N GLY A 151 10.66 2.03 0.88
CA GLY A 151 11.34 0.89 0.28
C GLY A 151 11.15 -0.41 1.06
N SER A 152 10.21 -0.44 2.00
CA SER A 152 9.98 -1.58 2.91
C SER A 152 9.75 -2.92 2.20
N GLY A 153 9.27 -2.88 0.95
CA GLY A 153 9.07 -4.08 0.14
C GLY A 153 10.34 -4.66 -0.49
N LEU A 154 11.45 -3.93 -0.56
CA LEU A 154 12.63 -4.33 -1.35
C LEU A 154 13.58 -5.30 -0.61
N GLY A 155 13.46 -5.44 0.71
CA GLY A 155 14.43 -6.15 1.55
C GLY A 155 15.58 -5.24 2.02
N GLU A 156 16.37 -5.72 2.98
CA GLU A 156 17.41 -4.94 3.66
C GLU A 156 18.58 -4.55 2.74
N ASP A 157 18.89 -5.38 1.73
CA ASP A 157 19.99 -5.18 0.78
C ASP A 157 19.92 -3.87 -0.03
N PHE A 158 18.76 -3.22 -0.05
CA PHE A 158 18.54 -1.97 -0.79
C PHE A 158 18.59 -0.72 0.11
N GLY A 159 18.81 -0.87 1.42
CA GLY A 159 18.82 0.22 2.40
C GLY A 159 19.75 1.38 1.99
N GLU A 160 21.05 1.10 1.81
CA GLU A 160 22.04 2.11 1.43
C GLU A 160 21.68 2.84 0.13
N ARG A 161 21.08 2.13 -0.83
CA ARG A 161 20.67 2.71 -2.11
C ARG A 161 19.44 3.61 -1.96
N ILE A 162 18.52 3.25 -1.06
CA ILE A 162 17.37 4.08 -0.71
C ILE A 162 17.84 5.35 -0.01
N ASP A 163 18.79 5.23 0.92
CA ASP A 163 19.35 6.38 1.64
C ASP A 163 20.10 7.31 0.67
N GLY A 164 20.90 6.76 -0.24
CA GLY A 164 21.49 7.55 -1.31
C GLY A 164 20.45 8.29 -2.17
N VAL A 165 19.28 7.69 -2.45
CA VAL A 165 18.19 8.39 -3.14
C VAL A 165 17.66 9.57 -2.30
N LYS A 166 17.50 9.41 -0.98
CA LYS A 166 17.07 10.48 -0.08
C LYS A 166 18.08 11.63 -0.09
N GLU A 167 19.36 11.34 0.09
CA GLU A 167 20.45 12.34 0.07
C GLU A 167 20.45 13.15 -1.24
N TRP A 168 20.36 12.46 -2.40
CA TRP A 168 20.30 13.15 -3.69
C TRP A 168 19.06 14.04 -3.82
N PHE A 169 17.93 13.64 -3.23
CA PHE A 169 16.71 14.43 -3.22
C PHE A 169 16.81 15.64 -2.30
N GLU A 170 17.40 15.49 -1.12
CA GLU A 170 17.65 16.59 -0.18
C GLU A 170 18.59 17.63 -0.81
N LEU A 171 19.66 17.17 -1.46
CA LEU A 171 20.53 18.05 -2.25
C LEU A 171 19.73 18.77 -3.34
N LEU A 172 18.84 18.08 -4.03
CA LEU A 172 17.99 18.69 -5.05
C LEU A 172 17.01 19.72 -4.46
N GLN A 173 16.38 19.42 -3.32
CA GLN A 173 15.51 20.35 -2.59
C GLN A 173 16.29 21.60 -2.16
N HIS A 174 17.49 21.43 -1.62
CA HIS A 174 18.37 22.54 -1.27
C HIS A 174 18.73 23.40 -2.50
N CYS A 175 19.01 22.77 -3.65
CA CYS A 175 19.30 23.47 -4.91
C CYS A 175 18.10 24.25 -5.48
N ILE A 176 16.87 23.94 -5.08
CA ILE A 176 15.65 24.57 -5.57
C ILE A 176 15.13 25.61 -4.58
N ASN A 177 15.09 25.28 -3.29
CA ASN A 177 14.46 26.06 -2.23
C ASN A 177 15.48 26.82 -1.34
N GLY A 178 16.77 26.48 -1.42
CA GLY A 178 17.82 27.12 -0.64
C GLY A 178 18.09 28.57 -1.06
N PRO A 179 18.70 29.39 -0.19
CA PRO A 179 19.07 30.77 -0.51
C PRO A 179 20.10 30.79 -1.65
N VAL A 180 19.65 31.08 -2.87
CA VAL A 180 20.51 31.03 -4.06
C VAL A 180 21.40 32.27 -4.13
N THR A 181 22.72 32.06 -4.15
CA THR A 181 23.71 33.14 -4.37
C THR A 181 24.07 33.33 -5.85
N ASP A 182 23.89 32.33 -6.72
CA ASP A 182 24.04 32.48 -8.18
C ASP A 182 23.22 31.43 -8.98
N LEU A 183 22.23 31.90 -9.75
CA LEU A 183 21.30 31.06 -10.51
C LEU A 183 21.90 30.48 -11.81
N SER A 184 23.03 31.01 -12.28
CA SER A 184 23.59 30.69 -13.60
C SER A 184 24.39 29.38 -13.59
N GLU A 185 25.24 29.14 -12.59
CA GLU A 185 25.99 27.89 -12.42
C GLU A 185 25.07 26.68 -12.12
N MET A 186 23.90 26.95 -11.55
CA MET A 186 22.98 25.92 -11.06
C MET A 186 22.22 25.21 -12.18
N LYS A 187 22.07 25.81 -13.38
CA LYS A 187 21.29 25.19 -14.46
C LYS A 187 21.92 23.89 -14.98
N GLY A 188 23.23 23.86 -15.18
CA GLY A 188 23.96 22.66 -15.59
C GLY A 188 23.96 21.58 -14.52
N ARG A 189 24.15 21.99 -13.25
CA ARG A 189 24.16 21.09 -12.08
C ARG A 189 22.78 20.44 -11.86
N LYS A 190 21.67 21.18 -11.99
CA LYS A 190 20.30 20.64 -11.85
C LYS A 190 19.98 19.51 -12.83
N ARG A 191 20.37 19.67 -14.10
CA ARG A 191 20.12 18.63 -15.12
C ARG A 191 20.91 17.36 -14.84
N SER A 192 22.15 17.50 -14.38
CA SER A 192 22.98 16.38 -13.94
C SER A 192 22.38 15.66 -12.73
N LEU A 193 21.90 16.41 -11.72
CA LEU A 193 21.23 15.85 -10.54
C LEU A 193 19.97 15.07 -10.91
N TYR A 194 19.12 15.59 -11.81
CA TYR A 194 17.95 14.84 -12.29
C TYR A 194 18.35 13.51 -12.93
N GLY A 195 19.38 13.52 -13.78
CA GLY A 195 19.91 12.31 -14.41
C GLY A 195 20.39 11.29 -13.39
N ARG A 196 21.15 11.74 -12.39
CA ARG A 196 21.65 10.89 -11.29
C ARG A 196 20.51 10.23 -10.52
N ILE A 197 19.55 11.01 -10.01
CA ILE A 197 18.42 10.47 -9.25
C ILE A 197 17.63 9.44 -10.07
N LEU A 198 17.27 9.78 -11.32
CA LEU A 198 16.53 8.86 -12.19
C LEU A 198 17.33 7.59 -12.49
N SER A 199 18.64 7.70 -12.67
CA SER A 199 19.52 6.54 -12.91
C SER A 199 19.61 5.62 -11.69
N THR A 200 19.75 6.19 -10.48
CA THR A 200 19.76 5.42 -9.22
C THR A 200 18.44 4.70 -9.01
N VAL A 201 17.32 5.41 -9.17
CA VAL A 201 15.97 4.82 -9.06
C VAL A 201 15.78 3.70 -10.09
N THR A 202 16.18 3.93 -11.34
CA THR A 202 16.07 2.92 -12.41
C THR A 202 16.95 1.70 -12.12
N GLY A 203 18.14 1.92 -11.54
CA GLY A 203 19.01 0.85 -11.05
C GLY A 203 18.30 0.01 -9.99
N ILE A 204 17.69 0.63 -8.99
CA ILE A 204 16.96 -0.07 -7.92
C ILE A 204 15.78 -0.86 -8.52
N GLU A 205 14.99 -0.24 -9.40
CA GLU A 205 13.88 -0.92 -10.08
C GLU A 205 14.32 -2.17 -10.85
N ARG A 206 15.46 -2.08 -11.55
CA ARG A 206 16.00 -3.20 -12.32
C ARG A 206 16.46 -4.33 -11.39
N ASP A 207 17.29 -3.99 -10.40
CA ASP A 207 17.97 -4.97 -9.57
C ASP A 207 16.99 -5.63 -8.57
N ALA A 208 16.04 -4.87 -8.03
CA ALA A 208 15.00 -5.37 -7.11
C ALA A 208 13.74 -5.92 -7.82
N HIS A 209 13.72 -5.90 -9.16
CA HIS A 209 12.54 -6.20 -9.96
C HIS A 209 11.27 -5.46 -9.47
N ALA A 210 11.38 -4.15 -9.34
CA ALA A 210 10.38 -3.28 -8.70
C ALA A 210 9.96 -2.10 -9.60
N VAL A 211 8.97 -1.34 -9.15
CA VAL A 211 8.56 -0.06 -9.75
C VAL A 211 8.55 1.02 -8.68
N ALA A 212 9.16 2.17 -8.98
CA ALA A 212 9.16 3.36 -8.18
C ALA A 212 7.99 4.26 -8.57
N LEU A 213 6.99 4.33 -7.71
CA LEU A 213 5.80 5.18 -7.86
C LEU A 213 6.03 6.50 -7.12
N ALA A 214 5.87 7.61 -7.84
CA ALA A 214 6.04 8.96 -7.31
C ALA A 214 4.73 9.73 -7.33
N GLY A 215 4.48 10.50 -6.27
CA GLY A 215 3.33 11.37 -6.13
C GLY A 215 3.59 12.49 -5.13
N THR A 216 2.66 13.43 -5.04
CA THR A 216 2.69 14.51 -4.05
C THR A 216 1.30 14.66 -3.46
N TYR A 217 1.20 14.98 -2.18
CA TYR A 217 -0.05 15.26 -1.49
C TYR A 217 0.17 16.26 -0.37
N VAL A 218 -0.91 16.65 0.29
CA VAL A 218 -0.89 17.58 1.42
C VAL A 218 -1.37 16.84 2.66
N ALA A 219 -0.56 16.85 3.71
CA ALA A 219 -0.83 16.22 5.00
C ALA A 219 -1.14 17.26 6.08
N GLU A 220 -1.79 16.80 7.14
CA GLU A 220 -1.96 17.53 8.39
C GLU A 220 -0.74 17.27 9.27
N GLY A 221 0.12 18.27 9.42
CA GLY A 221 1.27 18.24 10.32
C GLY A 221 0.86 18.53 11.75
N LEU A 222 1.20 17.64 12.67
CA LEU A 222 1.09 17.89 14.10
C LEU A 222 2.41 18.45 14.60
N TYR A 223 2.38 19.71 15.03
CA TYR A 223 3.48 20.43 15.66
C TYR A 223 3.04 20.85 17.08
N ASN A 224 3.99 20.95 18.02
CA ASN A 224 3.83 21.32 19.45
C ASN A 224 2.41 21.67 19.95
N ASP A 225 1.94 20.96 20.99
CA ASP A 225 0.66 21.19 21.69
C ASP A 225 -0.60 21.24 20.78
N GLY A 226 -0.57 20.52 19.65
CA GLY A 226 -1.74 20.34 18.79
C GLY A 226 -1.93 21.40 17.71
N ALA A 227 -0.93 22.26 17.46
CA ALA A 227 -0.93 23.14 16.32
C ALA A 227 -0.95 22.32 15.02
N ARG A 228 -1.98 22.57 14.18
CA ARG A 228 -2.14 21.89 12.89
C ARG A 228 -1.54 22.75 11.79
N LEU A 229 -0.55 22.20 11.09
CA LEU A 229 0.07 22.82 9.93
C LEU A 229 -0.29 22.03 8.68
N THR A 230 -0.32 22.72 7.55
CA THR A 230 -0.46 22.08 6.25
C THR A 230 0.93 21.72 5.74
N VAL A 231 1.21 20.44 5.53
CA VAL A 231 2.53 19.94 5.14
C VAL A 231 2.47 19.42 3.70
N PRO A 232 3.13 20.08 2.73
CA PRO A 232 3.28 19.54 1.40
C PRO A 232 4.31 18.41 1.39
N VAL A 233 3.91 17.22 0.90
CA VAL A 233 4.69 15.98 0.99
C VAL A 233 4.88 15.37 -0.39
N ALA A 234 6.11 15.01 -0.71
CA ALA A 234 6.46 14.13 -1.81
C ALA A 234 6.54 12.68 -1.31
N VAL A 235 6.05 11.75 -2.10
CA VAL A 235 6.11 10.32 -1.82
C VAL A 235 6.84 9.61 -2.95
N LEU A 236 7.82 8.79 -2.60
CA LEU A 236 8.49 7.84 -3.47
C LEU A 236 8.33 6.44 -2.87
N SER A 237 7.58 5.56 -3.53
CA SER A 237 7.32 4.22 -3.03
C SER A 237 7.81 3.17 -4.02
N PHE A 238 8.72 2.31 -3.59
CA PHE A 238 9.20 1.18 -4.36
C PHE A 238 8.33 -0.06 -4.11
N ARG A 239 7.81 -0.65 -5.19
CA ARG A 239 6.91 -1.80 -5.14
C ARG A 239 7.51 -2.98 -5.91
N PRO A 240 7.96 -4.05 -5.23
CA PRO A 240 8.43 -5.27 -5.88
C PRO A 240 7.32 -5.91 -6.70
N LEU A 241 7.63 -6.32 -7.92
CA LEU A 241 6.65 -6.94 -8.81
C LEU A 241 6.40 -8.41 -8.48
N SER A 242 7.30 -9.05 -7.73
CA SER A 242 7.12 -10.39 -7.22
C SER A 242 5.90 -10.48 -6.30
N GLY A 243 5.76 -9.54 -5.36
CA GLY A 243 4.64 -9.46 -4.41
C GLY A 243 3.49 -8.56 -4.85
N ASP A 244 3.71 -7.68 -5.84
CA ASP A 244 2.71 -6.75 -6.35
C ASP A 244 2.82 -6.54 -7.89
N PRO A 245 2.45 -7.54 -8.70
CA PRO A 245 2.48 -7.43 -10.16
C PRO A 245 1.67 -6.25 -10.73
N GLY A 246 0.64 -5.81 -9.99
CA GLY A 246 -0.25 -4.70 -10.38
C GLY A 246 0.39 -3.32 -10.25
N ALA A 247 1.51 -3.20 -9.53
CA ALA A 247 2.15 -1.92 -9.23
C ALA A 247 2.45 -1.07 -10.48
N ARG A 248 2.79 -1.68 -11.63
CA ARG A 248 3.06 -0.98 -12.90
C ARG A 248 1.89 -0.13 -13.40
N LYS A 249 0.66 -0.55 -13.12
CA LYS A 249 -0.57 0.07 -13.61
C LYS A 249 -1.25 0.92 -12.54
N ARG A 250 -0.68 0.99 -11.33
CA ARG A 250 -1.30 1.67 -10.20
C ARG A 250 -1.22 3.19 -10.40
N THR A 251 -2.35 3.85 -10.27
CA THR A 251 -2.50 5.30 -10.42
C THR A 251 -2.73 6.02 -9.10
N HIS A 252 -3.02 5.28 -8.02
CA HIS A 252 -3.30 5.82 -6.70
C HIS A 252 -2.59 5.02 -5.61
N LEU A 253 -2.10 5.70 -4.58
CA LEU A 253 -1.65 5.13 -3.31
C LEU A 253 -2.40 5.81 -2.17
N TYR A 254 -2.34 5.23 -0.97
CA TYR A 254 -2.84 5.84 0.24
C TYR A 254 -1.64 6.20 1.12
N ALA A 255 -1.60 7.43 1.60
CA ALA A 255 -0.58 7.91 2.53
C ALA A 255 -1.21 8.41 3.83
N PRO A 256 -0.45 8.50 4.93
CA PRO A 256 -0.96 9.01 6.18
C PRO A 256 -1.52 10.42 6.02
N ARG A 257 -2.73 10.65 6.51
CA ARG A 257 -3.33 11.98 6.58
C ARG A 257 -2.54 12.89 7.51
N GLN A 258 -2.07 12.32 8.63
CA GLN A 258 -1.35 13.05 9.65
C GLN A 258 0.13 12.67 9.65
N ILE A 259 0.99 13.68 9.84
CA ILE A 259 2.44 13.52 9.98
C ILE A 259 2.87 14.17 11.29
N GLU A 260 3.55 13.40 12.14
CA GLU A 260 4.13 13.89 13.38
C GLU A 260 5.47 14.59 13.10
N ILE A 261 5.44 15.91 12.87
CA ILE A 261 6.61 16.71 12.52
C ILE A 261 7.69 16.61 13.61
N ASN A 262 7.28 16.60 14.88
CA ASN A 262 8.20 16.54 16.01
C ASN A 262 9.07 15.27 16.02
N LYS A 263 8.50 14.11 15.64
CA LYS A 263 9.27 12.87 15.53
C LYS A 263 10.31 12.94 14.41
N ILE A 264 9.96 13.58 13.30
CA ILE A 264 10.84 13.73 12.14
C ILE A 264 12.00 14.68 12.48
N LEU A 265 11.69 15.82 13.11
CA LEU A 265 12.71 16.76 13.58
C LEU A 265 13.64 16.14 14.63
N ALA A 266 13.10 15.34 15.56
CA ALA A 266 13.90 14.65 16.56
C ALA A 266 14.84 13.61 15.95
N ALA A 267 14.40 12.88 14.92
CA ALA A 267 15.26 11.94 14.19
C ALA A 267 16.41 12.67 13.48
N TRP A 268 16.11 13.78 12.79
CA TRP A 268 17.13 14.59 12.11
C TRP A 268 18.17 15.15 13.09
N LEU A 269 17.74 15.71 14.21
CA LEU A 269 18.65 16.26 15.22
C LEU A 269 19.50 15.19 15.92
N ALA A 270 19.07 13.93 15.91
CA ALA A 270 19.82 12.81 16.48
C ALA A 270 20.86 12.22 15.51
N GLU A 271 20.72 12.44 14.20
CA GLU A 271 21.68 12.00 13.18
C GLU A 271 22.84 12.99 13.00
N ASP A 272 22.65 14.26 13.38
CA ASP A 272 23.65 15.34 13.30
C ASP A 272 24.56 15.46 14.57
N GLY A 273 24.40 14.58 15.57
CA GLY A 273 25.14 14.60 16.85
C GLY A 273 26.08 13.41 17.03
#